data_AF-K2E2F8-F1
#
_entry.id   AF-K2E2F8-F1
#
_cell.length_a   1.000
_cell.length_b   1.000
_cell.length_c   1.000
_cell.angle_alpha   90.00
_cell.angle_beta   90.00
_cell.angle_gamma   90.00
#
_symmetry.space_group_name_H-M   'P 1'
#
loop_
_entity.id
_entity.type
_entity.pdbx_description
1 polymer ?
#
loop_
_entity_poly.entity_id
_entity_poly.type
_entity_poly.pdbx_seq_one_letter_code
_entity_poly.pdbx_strand_id
1 'polypeptide(L)'
;MKVKKLIVSSLIICGLTLSASFANDVQNIEQSAVNNQINKELFYNFSYQELVELSKTKDPKGILREKLDYILYNPIVDNSISSGENIQLQKDPEIGEFIRFASWNIERGINIDAIKMIFTDSDKLFSTIESKNKPEVIKLLKEEAEILKNANILILNEVDVGMPRTQYRNVVEEMAQALKMNYAYGVEFLEVDPAHLGLEDYKWSEERFLFPDKEKIQIDKAKYRGLHGTAILSKYPLKNCRIVRLPQVYDWFDGETKRISELEIVKRHAAEKIFREEMIREIRQGSRMALLADIEVPGLDEPITIVALHLENRSVPKGRRKQMVALLKSIDEIKNPVVMAGDLNTTTWDGTPTSITREIKKKLKDPEFIAKTTLSVIFPPVGMVNSASFATNFVRKHSDPTVKNIPIIAPNKERALFEKIKDTEFKDDYRFDFRGVRCKSTNSKVGMLANSNERRLRGFVPTFIFERPLHFGKYKLDWFFVKAYLKNPKDKKGPYKLAPHYGRTLFDLNYSFESPLADHVPITIDLPINEPSEFIDCEEDEQEDQDDLLEDLLEDNIY
;
A
#
# COMPACT_ATOMS: atom_id res chain seq x y z
N MET A 1 -55.06 45.92 -27.84
CA MET A 1 -54.72 47.32 -27.47
C MET A 1 -55.20 47.57 -26.04
N LYS A 2 -54.32 48.08 -25.17
CA LYS A 2 -54.57 48.69 -23.84
C LYS A 2 -54.91 47.81 -22.60
N VAL A 3 -53.96 47.86 -21.65
CA VAL A 3 -54.07 48.29 -20.23
C VAL A 3 -55.08 47.60 -19.29
N LYS A 4 -54.57 47.00 -18.20
CA LYS A 4 -55.03 47.17 -16.78
C LYS A 4 -53.79 47.00 -15.85
N LYS A 5 -53.24 48.04 -15.21
CA LYS A 5 -53.56 48.65 -13.88
C LYS A 5 -53.78 47.60 -12.77
N LEU A 6 -52.86 47.37 -11.82
CA LEU A 6 -52.41 48.12 -10.61
C LEU A 6 -53.25 47.88 -9.33
N ILE A 7 -52.54 47.47 -8.25
CA ILE A 7 -52.69 47.75 -6.79
C ILE A 7 -53.68 46.89 -5.97
N VAL A 8 -53.21 45.93 -5.14
CA VAL A 8 -52.72 45.90 -3.71
C VAL A 8 -53.83 45.74 -2.66
N SER A 9 -53.63 44.78 -1.73
CA SER A 9 -53.93 44.77 -0.27
C SER A 9 -53.97 43.30 0.21
N SER A 10 -53.40 42.80 1.32
CA SER A 10 -52.73 43.39 2.49
C SER A 10 -51.92 42.29 3.22
N LEU A 11 -50.97 42.74 4.03
CA LEU A 11 -50.14 42.02 5.01
C LEU A 11 -50.87 40.93 5.83
N ILE A 12 -50.19 39.81 6.09
CA ILE A 12 -49.97 39.33 7.46
C ILE A 12 -48.49 39.01 7.62
N ILE A 13 -47.81 39.85 8.40
CA ILE A 13 -46.53 39.55 9.04
C ILE A 13 -46.89 38.78 10.31
N CYS A 14 -46.43 37.53 10.40
CA CYS A 14 -46.19 36.89 11.68
C CYS A 14 -44.87 36.14 11.57
N GLY A 15 -43.87 36.64 12.30
CA GLY A 15 -42.51 36.16 12.25
C GLY A 15 -42.38 34.75 12.83
N LEU A 16 -41.52 33.96 12.19
CA LEU A 16 -40.82 32.84 12.79
C LEU A 16 -39.43 32.81 12.16
N THR A 17 -38.50 33.49 12.82
CA THR A 17 -37.06 33.35 12.62
C THR A 17 -36.59 32.09 13.35
N LEU A 18 -36.78 30.94 12.73
CA LEU A 18 -36.15 29.63 13.01
C LEU A 18 -36.34 28.85 11.71
N SER A 19 -35.36 28.32 10.98
CA SER A 19 -33.95 28.07 11.21
C SER A 19 -33.38 27.67 9.83
N ALA A 20 -32.61 28.55 9.19
CA ALA A 20 -31.98 28.27 7.90
C ALA A 20 -30.81 27.27 8.00
N SER A 21 -30.40 26.90 9.22
CA SER A 21 -29.36 25.90 9.48
C SER A 21 -29.84 24.46 9.30
N PHE A 22 -31.09 24.14 9.66
CA PHE A 22 -31.60 22.77 9.56
C PHE A 22 -31.92 22.31 8.13
N ALA A 23 -32.28 23.24 7.23
CA ALA A 23 -32.62 22.88 5.85
C ALA A 23 -31.38 22.57 4.98
N ASN A 24 -30.25 23.24 5.26
CA ASN A 24 -28.99 22.96 4.58
C ASN A 24 -28.32 21.67 5.07
N ASP A 25 -28.45 21.34 6.35
CA ASP A 25 -27.91 20.08 6.89
C ASP A 25 -28.70 18.87 6.38
N VAL A 26 -30.03 18.96 6.25
CA VAL A 26 -30.85 17.87 5.69
C VAL A 26 -30.62 17.70 4.18
N GLN A 27 -30.43 18.79 3.42
CA GLN A 27 -30.09 18.70 1.98
C GLN A 27 -28.68 18.15 1.73
N ASN A 28 -27.69 18.48 2.56
CA ASN A 28 -26.34 17.92 2.46
C ASN A 28 -26.28 16.44 2.87
N ILE A 29 -27.06 16.03 3.88
CA ILE A 29 -27.17 14.63 4.29
C ILE A 29 -27.89 13.81 3.20
N GLU A 30 -28.98 14.31 2.61
CA GLU A 30 -29.66 13.63 1.50
C GLU A 30 -28.81 13.58 0.21
N GLN A 31 -28.08 14.64 -0.16
CA GLN A 31 -27.17 14.59 -1.33
C GLN A 31 -25.98 13.65 -1.12
N SER A 32 -25.42 13.58 0.11
CA SER A 32 -24.32 12.66 0.39
C SER A 32 -24.76 11.19 0.41
N ALA A 33 -25.92 10.89 1.00
CA ALA A 33 -26.48 9.54 1.03
C ALA A 33 -26.90 9.07 -0.37
N VAL A 34 -27.54 9.94 -1.16
CA VAL A 34 -27.96 9.63 -2.53
C VAL A 34 -26.74 9.47 -3.46
N ASN A 35 -25.70 10.29 -3.32
CA ASN A 35 -24.46 10.11 -4.09
C ASN A 35 -23.67 8.86 -3.68
N ASN A 36 -23.66 8.48 -2.39
CA ASN A 36 -22.98 7.28 -1.92
C ASN A 36 -23.68 5.99 -2.38
N GLN A 37 -25.01 5.95 -2.36
CA GLN A 37 -25.78 4.77 -2.76
C GLN A 37 -25.80 4.57 -4.29
N ILE A 38 -25.94 5.64 -5.07
CA ILE A 38 -25.85 5.60 -6.54
C ILE A 38 -24.47 5.12 -7.00
N ASN A 39 -23.40 5.53 -6.30
CA ASN A 39 -22.05 5.05 -6.60
C ASN A 39 -21.92 3.54 -6.40
N LYS A 40 -22.30 2.98 -5.25
CA LYS A 40 -22.13 1.53 -4.99
C LYS A 40 -22.86 0.66 -6.04
N GLU A 41 -24.08 1.01 -6.42
CA GLU A 41 -24.83 0.25 -7.43
C GLU A 41 -24.14 0.25 -8.80
N LEU A 42 -23.62 1.40 -9.24
CA LEU A 42 -22.91 1.51 -10.52
C LEU A 42 -21.59 0.71 -10.54
N PHE A 43 -20.86 0.67 -9.42
CA PHE A 43 -19.60 -0.08 -9.34
C PHE A 43 -19.76 -1.60 -9.43
N TYR A 44 -20.85 -2.13 -8.89
CA TYR A 44 -21.09 -3.57 -8.84
C TYR A 44 -21.99 -4.08 -9.98
N ASN A 45 -22.26 -3.26 -10.99
CA ASN A 45 -23.26 -3.54 -12.03
C ASN A 45 -22.72 -4.36 -13.23
N PHE A 46 -21.53 -4.96 -13.16
CA PHE A 46 -21.09 -5.88 -14.20
C PHE A 46 -21.82 -7.22 -14.08
N SER A 47 -22.54 -7.60 -15.13
CA SER A 47 -23.01 -8.97 -15.26
C SER A 47 -21.82 -9.90 -15.52
N TYR A 48 -21.94 -11.16 -15.11
CA TYR A 48 -20.90 -12.15 -15.39
C TYR A 48 -20.61 -12.28 -16.89
N GLN A 49 -21.62 -12.14 -17.76
CA GLN A 49 -21.43 -12.20 -19.20
C GLN A 49 -20.58 -11.04 -19.73
N GLU A 50 -20.75 -9.83 -19.21
CA GLU A 50 -19.91 -8.69 -19.56
C GLU A 50 -18.46 -8.89 -19.11
N LEU A 51 -18.22 -9.52 -17.95
CA LEU A 51 -16.86 -9.87 -17.50
C LEU A 51 -16.21 -10.91 -18.44
N VAL A 52 -16.99 -11.89 -18.92
CA VAL A 52 -16.56 -12.84 -19.95
C VAL A 52 -16.30 -12.17 -21.31
N GLU A 53 -16.97 -11.06 -21.62
CA GLU A 53 -16.67 -10.27 -22.82
C GLU A 53 -15.38 -9.47 -22.65
N LEU A 54 -15.18 -8.87 -21.47
CA LEU A 54 -13.95 -8.16 -21.12
C LEU A 54 -12.71 -9.06 -21.08
N SER A 55 -12.87 -10.36 -20.81
CA SER A 55 -11.76 -11.32 -20.88
C SER A 55 -11.27 -11.58 -22.31
N LYS A 56 -12.06 -11.22 -23.33
CA LYS A 56 -11.78 -11.53 -24.75
C LYS A 56 -11.21 -10.35 -25.52
N THR A 57 -11.27 -9.14 -24.96
CA THR A 57 -10.81 -7.93 -25.65
C THR A 57 -10.17 -6.96 -24.69
N LYS A 58 -8.98 -6.47 -25.04
CA LYS A 58 -8.32 -5.36 -24.34
C LYS A 58 -9.07 -4.03 -24.51
N ASP A 59 -9.67 -3.84 -25.68
CA ASP A 59 -10.29 -2.58 -26.08
C ASP A 59 -11.80 -2.78 -26.24
N PRO A 60 -12.56 -2.90 -25.14
CA PRO A 60 -14.01 -2.95 -25.20
C PRO A 60 -14.55 -1.64 -25.81
N LYS A 61 -15.78 -1.68 -26.35
CA LYS A 61 -16.43 -0.54 -27.01
C LYS A 61 -17.84 -0.33 -26.45
N GLY A 62 -18.38 0.87 -26.68
CA GLY A 62 -19.74 1.23 -26.26
C GLY A 62 -19.92 1.15 -24.74
N ILE A 63 -21.08 0.66 -24.31
CA ILE A 63 -21.49 0.60 -22.89
C ILE A 63 -20.46 -0.15 -22.03
N LEU A 64 -19.86 -1.23 -22.56
CA LEU A 64 -18.88 -2.00 -21.81
C LEU A 64 -17.61 -1.20 -21.51
N ARG A 65 -17.20 -0.32 -22.43
CA ARG A 65 -16.09 0.62 -22.23
C ARG A 65 -16.45 1.68 -21.20
N GLU A 66 -17.65 2.26 -21.29
CA GLU A 66 -18.13 3.29 -20.37
C GLU A 66 -18.17 2.78 -18.93
N LYS A 67 -18.68 1.56 -18.71
CA LYS A 67 -18.68 0.91 -17.40
C LYS A 67 -17.28 0.66 -16.87
N LEU A 68 -16.38 0.19 -17.74
CA LEU A 68 -14.99 -0.09 -17.35
C LEU A 68 -14.26 1.20 -16.98
N ASP A 69 -14.37 2.25 -17.79
CA ASP A 69 -13.80 3.55 -17.49
C ASP A 69 -14.41 4.13 -16.20
N TYR A 70 -15.72 3.97 -15.96
CA TYR A 70 -16.34 4.44 -14.74
C TYR A 70 -15.67 3.85 -13.48
N ILE A 71 -15.52 2.53 -13.40
CA ILE A 71 -14.95 1.88 -12.21
C ILE A 71 -13.44 2.14 -12.04
N LEU A 72 -12.71 2.37 -13.14
CA LEU A 72 -11.26 2.60 -13.08
C LEU A 72 -10.87 4.03 -12.70
N TYR A 73 -11.77 5.00 -12.93
CA TYR A 73 -11.49 6.43 -12.72
C TYR A 73 -12.25 7.07 -11.56
N ASN A 74 -13.25 6.40 -11.02
CA ASN A 74 -13.97 6.86 -9.83
C ASN A 74 -13.59 5.98 -8.64
N PRO A 75 -13.52 6.53 -7.42
CA PRO A 75 -13.47 5.73 -6.20
C PRO A 75 -14.89 5.45 -5.66
N ILE A 76 -15.04 4.33 -4.94
CA ILE A 76 -16.18 4.10 -4.03
C ILE A 76 -15.87 4.81 -2.72
N VAL A 77 -16.81 5.55 -2.16
CA VAL A 77 -16.65 6.21 -0.85
C VAL A 77 -17.82 5.85 0.05
N ASP A 78 -17.52 5.52 1.30
CA ASP A 78 -18.51 5.30 2.34
C ASP A 78 -18.08 6.01 3.64
N ASN A 79 -18.82 7.06 3.99
CA ASN A 79 -18.64 7.84 5.21
C ASN A 79 -19.69 7.54 6.29
N SER A 80 -20.44 6.43 6.17
CA SER A 80 -21.53 6.13 7.12
C SER A 80 -21.07 5.41 8.39
N ILE A 81 -19.80 5.01 8.50
CA ILE A 81 -19.31 4.15 9.58
C ILE A 81 -18.84 4.96 10.79
N SER A 82 -18.13 6.07 10.55
CA SER A 82 -17.61 6.96 11.58
C SER A 82 -17.96 8.41 11.27
N SER A 83 -18.46 9.16 12.25
CA SER A 83 -18.73 10.60 12.09
C SER A 83 -17.46 11.45 12.05
N GLY A 84 -16.33 10.93 12.56
CA GLY A 84 -15.11 11.71 12.79
C GLY A 84 -15.15 12.59 14.03
N GLU A 85 -16.27 12.62 14.75
CA GLU A 85 -16.43 13.42 15.96
C GLU A 85 -15.88 12.69 17.19
N ASN A 86 -15.37 13.46 18.16
CA ASN A 86 -14.88 12.95 19.44
C ASN A 86 -13.77 11.88 19.33
N ILE A 87 -12.99 11.89 18.25
CA ILE A 87 -11.80 11.05 18.14
C ILE A 87 -10.77 11.54 19.15
N GLN A 88 -10.53 10.74 20.18
CA GLN A 88 -9.45 11.01 21.12
C GLN A 88 -8.11 10.63 20.47
N LEU A 89 -7.27 11.63 20.26
CA LEU A 89 -5.91 11.41 19.79
C LEU A 89 -5.05 10.81 20.90
N GLN A 90 -4.11 9.96 20.50
CA GLN A 90 -3.09 9.50 21.43
C GLN A 90 -2.14 10.64 21.75
N LYS A 91 -1.52 10.55 22.93
CA LYS A 91 -0.56 11.52 23.41
C LYS A 91 0.73 10.82 23.77
N ASP A 92 1.82 11.37 23.28
CA ASP A 92 3.18 10.97 23.63
C ASP A 92 3.83 12.10 24.48
N PRO A 93 4.68 11.78 25.46
CA PRO A 93 5.35 12.79 26.29
C PRO A 93 6.24 13.76 25.50
N GLU A 94 6.84 13.32 24.40
CA GLU A 94 7.82 14.08 23.63
C GLU A 94 7.17 14.84 22.48
N ILE A 95 6.29 14.19 21.72
CA ILE A 95 5.65 14.79 20.52
C ILE A 95 4.25 15.35 20.77
N GLY A 96 3.69 15.17 21.97
CA GLY A 96 2.35 15.65 22.32
C GLY A 96 1.24 14.82 21.69
N GLU A 97 0.11 15.46 21.36
CA GLU A 97 -1.00 14.80 20.67
C GLU A 97 -0.64 14.55 19.21
N PHE A 98 -0.91 13.33 18.73
CA PHE A 98 -0.55 12.92 17.37
C PHE A 98 -1.67 12.14 16.68
N ILE A 99 -1.63 12.18 15.35
CA ILE A 99 -2.42 11.32 14.48
C ILE A 99 -1.52 10.20 13.93
N ARG A 100 -1.97 8.95 14.10
CA ARG A 100 -1.23 7.77 13.61
C ARG A 100 -1.74 7.33 12.24
N PHE A 101 -0.81 7.19 11.31
CA PHE A 101 -1.05 6.59 10.01
C PHE A 101 -0.47 5.17 9.97
N ALA A 102 -1.21 4.26 9.35
CA ALA A 102 -0.76 2.91 9.05
C ALA A 102 -0.88 2.60 7.56
N SER A 103 -0.02 1.73 7.04
CA SER A 103 -0.08 1.23 5.67
C SER A 103 0.22 -0.27 5.65
N TRP A 104 -0.57 -1.04 4.91
CA TRP A 104 -0.42 -2.49 4.84
C TRP A 104 -0.92 -3.05 3.50
N ASN A 105 -0.06 -3.75 2.76
CA ASN A 105 -0.50 -4.65 1.70
C ASN A 105 -0.99 -5.96 2.35
N ILE A 106 -2.26 -6.31 2.18
CA ILE A 106 -2.89 -7.45 2.87
C ILE A 106 -3.09 -8.68 1.98
N GLU A 107 -2.32 -8.79 0.90
CA GLU A 107 -2.29 -9.96 0.02
C GLU A 107 -3.70 -10.39 -0.43
N ARG A 108 -4.42 -9.48 -1.09
CA ARG A 108 -5.81 -9.64 -1.56
C ARG A 108 -6.85 -9.78 -0.44
N GLY A 109 -6.44 -9.91 0.82
CA GLY A 109 -7.29 -10.25 1.95
C GLY A 109 -7.54 -11.75 2.11
N ILE A 110 -6.60 -12.61 1.67
CA ILE A 110 -6.73 -14.08 1.78
C ILE A 110 -6.96 -14.50 3.24
N ASN A 111 -6.25 -13.88 4.19
CA ASN A 111 -6.36 -14.16 5.63
C ASN A 111 -7.21 -13.13 6.39
N ILE A 112 -8.20 -12.53 5.74
CA ILE A 112 -9.01 -11.43 6.31
C ILE A 112 -9.59 -11.75 7.71
N ASP A 113 -9.96 -13.00 8.00
CA ASP A 113 -10.52 -13.34 9.31
C ASP A 113 -9.47 -13.22 10.43
N ALA A 114 -8.25 -13.70 10.21
CA ALA A 114 -7.15 -13.54 11.16
C ALA A 114 -6.74 -12.06 11.28
N ILE A 115 -6.68 -11.34 10.16
CA ILE A 115 -6.37 -9.90 10.13
C ILE A 115 -7.41 -9.10 10.95
N LYS A 116 -8.70 -9.35 10.75
CA LYS A 116 -9.78 -8.69 11.52
C LYS A 116 -9.69 -9.02 13.01
N MET A 117 -9.26 -10.23 13.37
CA MET A 117 -9.09 -10.61 14.78
C MET A 117 -8.02 -9.77 15.49
N ILE A 118 -7.03 -9.20 14.79
CA ILE A 118 -6.14 -8.21 15.40
C ILE A 118 -6.97 -7.10 16.04
N PHE A 119 -8.00 -6.59 15.36
CA PHE A 119 -8.78 -5.44 15.79
C PHE A 119 -9.95 -5.80 16.72
N THR A 120 -10.51 -7.00 16.58
CA THR A 120 -11.75 -7.39 17.29
C THR A 120 -11.50 -8.33 18.47
N ASP A 121 -10.51 -9.22 18.40
CA ASP A 121 -10.23 -10.25 19.42
C ASP A 121 -8.78 -10.77 19.31
N SER A 122 -7.82 -9.90 19.62
CA SER A 122 -6.39 -10.21 19.45
C SER A 122 -5.91 -11.32 20.39
N ASP A 123 -6.50 -11.44 21.58
CA ASP A 123 -6.14 -12.50 22.53
C ASP A 123 -6.46 -13.88 21.99
N LYS A 124 -7.62 -14.04 21.33
CA LYS A 124 -7.96 -15.29 20.66
C LYS A 124 -7.00 -15.58 19.50
N LEU A 125 -6.61 -14.58 18.72
CA LEU A 125 -5.61 -14.75 17.66
C LEU A 125 -4.27 -15.20 18.25
N PHE A 126 -3.77 -14.52 19.27
CA PHE A 126 -2.47 -14.85 19.87
C PHE A 126 -2.46 -16.20 20.60
N SER A 127 -3.63 -16.71 21.00
CA SER A 127 -3.75 -18.03 21.58
C SER A 127 -3.33 -19.15 20.62
N THR A 128 -3.44 -18.93 19.30
CA THR A 128 -3.11 -19.93 18.26
C THR A 128 -1.61 -20.08 18.02
N ILE A 129 -0.77 -19.23 18.61
CA ILE A 129 0.68 -19.24 18.38
C ILE A 129 1.31 -20.45 19.04
N GLU A 130 2.15 -21.14 18.29
CA GLU A 130 3.00 -22.24 18.76
C GLU A 130 4.46 -21.75 18.89
N SER A 131 4.86 -21.35 20.10
CA SER A 131 6.23 -20.86 20.37
C SER A 131 6.78 -21.41 21.68
N LYS A 132 8.10 -21.67 21.71
CA LYS A 132 8.83 -22.11 22.92
C LYS A 132 8.89 -21.03 24.00
N ASN A 133 8.84 -19.74 23.61
CA ASN A 133 8.84 -18.56 24.49
C ASN A 133 7.53 -17.77 24.34
N LYS A 134 6.41 -18.48 24.48
CA LYS A 134 5.06 -17.94 24.20
C LYS A 134 4.72 -16.66 25.01
N PRO A 135 5.07 -16.51 26.29
CA PRO A 135 4.76 -15.29 27.05
C PRO A 135 5.43 -14.03 26.51
N GLU A 136 6.72 -14.10 26.17
CA GLU A 136 7.49 -12.96 25.65
C GLU A 136 7.01 -12.54 24.26
N VAL A 137 6.76 -13.53 23.39
CA VAL A 137 6.19 -13.28 22.06
C VAL A 137 4.81 -12.63 22.17
N ILE A 138 3.93 -13.15 23.03
CA ILE A 138 2.60 -12.55 23.23
C ILE A 138 2.70 -11.10 23.73
N LYS A 139 3.69 -10.78 24.58
CA LYS A 139 3.89 -9.40 25.04
C LYS A 139 4.22 -8.47 23.87
N LEU A 140 5.19 -8.83 23.02
CA LEU A 140 5.56 -8.05 21.83
C LEU A 140 4.38 -7.88 20.87
N LEU A 141 3.63 -8.95 20.62
CA LEU A 141 2.46 -8.91 19.74
C LEU A 141 1.35 -8.02 20.27
N LYS A 142 1.15 -7.98 21.59
CA LYS A 142 0.20 -7.05 22.20
C LYS A 142 0.62 -5.60 22.00
N GLU A 143 1.91 -5.30 22.13
CA GLU A 143 2.45 -3.96 21.88
C GLU A 143 2.27 -3.53 20.42
N GLU A 144 2.66 -4.38 19.45
CA GLU A 144 2.50 -4.08 18.03
C GLU A 144 1.03 -4.00 17.58
N ALA A 145 0.18 -4.91 18.06
CA ALA A 145 -1.25 -4.85 17.78
C ALA A 145 -1.89 -3.60 18.36
N GLU A 146 -1.48 -3.16 19.55
CA GLU A 146 -1.98 -1.93 20.15
C GLU A 146 -1.57 -0.70 19.33
N ILE A 147 -0.34 -0.69 18.80
CA ILE A 147 0.10 0.38 17.87
C ILE A 147 -0.81 0.44 16.64
N LEU A 148 -1.08 -0.71 16.01
CA LEU A 148 -1.90 -0.79 14.79
C LEU A 148 -3.38 -0.48 15.05
N LYS A 149 -3.97 -1.02 16.12
CA LYS A 149 -5.36 -0.74 16.53
C LYS A 149 -5.63 0.74 16.74
N ASN A 150 -4.63 1.46 17.24
CA ASN A 150 -4.75 2.87 17.52
C ASN A 150 -4.53 3.78 16.30
N ALA A 151 -4.24 3.22 15.12
CA ALA A 151 -4.19 3.99 13.89
C ALA A 151 -5.48 4.80 13.67
N ASN A 152 -5.34 6.02 13.19
CA ASN A 152 -6.46 6.89 12.82
C ASN A 152 -6.80 6.73 11.34
N ILE A 153 -5.78 6.42 10.53
CA ILE A 153 -5.87 6.14 9.10
C ILE A 153 -5.13 4.84 8.82
N LEU A 154 -5.72 3.98 7.97
CA LEU A 154 -5.07 2.78 7.44
C LEU A 154 -5.17 2.75 5.92
N ILE A 155 -4.03 2.75 5.24
CA ILE A 155 -3.92 2.53 3.80
C ILE A 155 -3.77 1.04 3.55
N LEU A 156 -4.61 0.49 2.66
CA LEU A 156 -4.57 -0.92 2.28
C LEU A 156 -4.23 -1.07 0.80
N ASN A 157 -3.19 -1.82 0.48
CA ASN A 157 -2.92 -2.27 -0.89
C ASN A 157 -3.36 -3.74 -1.05
N GLU A 158 -3.59 -4.14 -2.30
CA GLU A 158 -4.09 -5.47 -2.69
C GLU A 158 -5.31 -5.89 -1.89
N VAL A 159 -6.44 -5.23 -2.15
CA VAL A 159 -7.73 -5.59 -1.55
C VAL A 159 -8.73 -5.99 -2.62
N ASP A 160 -9.31 -7.17 -2.45
CA ASP A 160 -10.27 -7.73 -3.39
C ASP A 160 -11.72 -7.50 -2.98
N VAL A 161 -12.58 -7.37 -3.98
CA VAL A 161 -14.03 -7.42 -3.81
C VAL A 161 -14.63 -8.44 -4.78
N GLY A 162 -15.34 -9.43 -4.25
CA GLY A 162 -16.07 -10.42 -5.04
C GLY A 162 -15.17 -11.39 -5.81
N MET A 163 -14.04 -11.78 -5.24
CA MET A 163 -13.12 -12.79 -5.80
C MET A 163 -13.28 -14.16 -5.13
N PRO A 164 -13.13 -15.29 -5.85
CA PRO A 164 -13.28 -16.64 -5.27
C PRO A 164 -12.31 -16.94 -4.12
N ARG A 165 -11.07 -16.45 -4.21
CA ARG A 165 -10.03 -16.62 -3.18
C ARG A 165 -10.38 -15.97 -1.84
N THR A 166 -11.23 -14.95 -1.85
CA THR A 166 -11.78 -14.33 -0.65
C THR A 166 -13.21 -14.78 -0.38
N GLN A 167 -13.67 -15.89 -0.96
CA GLN A 167 -15.05 -16.38 -0.85
C GLN A 167 -16.10 -15.33 -1.29
N TYR A 168 -15.74 -14.51 -2.29
CA TYR A 168 -16.54 -13.42 -2.85
C TYR A 168 -16.85 -12.29 -1.86
N ARG A 169 -16.04 -12.15 -0.82
CA ARG A 169 -16.22 -11.11 0.20
C ARG A 169 -15.87 -9.73 -0.32
N ASN A 170 -16.40 -8.71 0.34
CA ASN A 170 -15.99 -7.34 0.18
C ASN A 170 -14.94 -7.02 1.25
N VAL A 171 -13.67 -7.30 0.95
CA VAL A 171 -12.59 -7.21 1.94
C VAL A 171 -12.50 -5.80 2.55
N VAL A 172 -12.68 -4.78 1.71
CA VAL A 172 -12.59 -3.38 2.14
C VAL A 172 -13.68 -3.03 3.15
N GLU A 173 -14.93 -3.34 2.84
CA GLU A 173 -16.07 -3.04 3.70
C GLU A 173 -15.98 -3.81 5.02
N GLU A 174 -15.59 -5.08 4.98
CA GLU A 174 -15.43 -5.87 6.21
C GLU A 174 -14.28 -5.37 7.09
N MET A 175 -13.17 -4.95 6.50
CA MET A 175 -12.08 -4.29 7.24
C MET A 175 -12.54 -2.97 7.84
N ALA A 176 -13.21 -2.13 7.06
CA ALA A 176 -13.76 -0.85 7.51
C ALA A 176 -14.73 -1.01 8.69
N GLN A 177 -15.61 -2.02 8.64
CA GLN A 177 -16.52 -2.35 9.73
C GLN A 177 -15.78 -2.84 10.98
N ALA A 178 -14.78 -3.74 10.83
CA ALA A 178 -13.99 -4.24 11.95
C ALA A 178 -13.20 -3.13 12.66
N LEU A 179 -12.68 -2.18 11.89
CA LEU A 179 -11.93 -1.02 12.37
C LEU A 179 -12.82 0.15 12.83
N LYS A 180 -14.12 0.10 12.52
CA LYS A 180 -15.07 1.22 12.69
C LYS A 180 -14.59 2.50 12.00
N MET A 181 -14.13 2.35 10.76
CA MET A 181 -13.62 3.44 9.93
C MET A 181 -14.44 3.60 8.65
N ASN A 182 -14.54 4.84 8.17
CA ASN A 182 -14.99 5.12 6.80
C ASN A 182 -13.97 4.59 5.78
N TYR A 183 -14.38 4.42 4.53
CA TYR A 183 -13.44 3.98 3.50
C TYR A 183 -13.65 4.66 2.15
N ALA A 184 -12.54 4.80 1.43
CA ALA A 184 -12.51 5.05 -0.01
C ALA A 184 -11.78 3.88 -0.68
N TYR A 185 -12.31 3.37 -1.78
CA TYR A 185 -11.73 2.26 -2.54
C TYR A 185 -11.57 2.65 -4.00
N GLY A 186 -10.35 2.51 -4.53
CA GLY A 186 -10.05 2.68 -5.94
C GLY A 186 -9.74 1.35 -6.59
N VAL A 187 -10.36 1.08 -7.74
CA VAL A 187 -10.08 -0.13 -8.53
C VAL A 187 -8.81 0.08 -9.35
N GLU A 188 -7.78 -0.72 -9.07
CA GLU A 188 -6.59 -0.78 -9.92
C GLU A 188 -6.88 -1.61 -11.17
N PHE A 189 -7.46 -2.78 -10.93
CA PHE A 189 -7.68 -3.82 -11.91
C PHE A 189 -9.08 -4.44 -11.76
N LEU A 190 -9.69 -4.69 -12.91
CA LEU A 190 -10.76 -5.66 -13.02
C LEU A 190 -10.15 -7.00 -13.49
N GLU A 191 -10.20 -8.00 -12.62
CA GLU A 191 -9.74 -9.37 -12.83
C GLU A 191 -10.67 -10.06 -13.84
N VAL A 192 -10.15 -10.35 -15.03
CA VAL A 192 -10.92 -10.97 -16.12
C VAL A 192 -10.21 -12.20 -16.66
N ASP A 193 -9.32 -12.79 -15.87
CA ASP A 193 -8.61 -14.00 -16.26
C ASP A 193 -9.60 -15.15 -16.50
N PRO A 194 -9.54 -15.84 -17.66
CA PRO A 194 -10.41 -16.97 -17.94
C PRO A 194 -10.36 -18.07 -16.87
N ALA A 195 -9.25 -18.24 -16.15
CA ALA A 195 -9.16 -19.16 -15.03
C ALA A 195 -9.99 -18.67 -13.84
N HIS A 196 -9.88 -17.38 -13.48
CA HIS A 196 -10.67 -16.74 -12.42
C HIS A 196 -12.17 -16.73 -12.74
N LEU A 197 -12.52 -16.69 -14.03
CA LEU A 197 -13.91 -16.76 -14.49
C LEU A 197 -14.43 -18.19 -14.61
N GLY A 198 -13.61 -19.23 -14.38
CA GLY A 198 -14.02 -20.62 -14.54
C GLY A 198 -14.34 -20.98 -16.00
N LEU A 199 -13.63 -20.37 -16.95
CA LEU A 199 -13.69 -20.71 -18.37
C LEU A 199 -12.59 -21.71 -18.76
N GLU A 200 -11.43 -21.63 -18.11
CA GLU A 200 -10.25 -22.49 -18.33
C GLU A 200 -9.85 -23.24 -17.05
N ASP A 201 -8.96 -24.22 -17.20
CA ASP A 201 -8.30 -24.89 -16.07
C ASP A 201 -7.28 -23.93 -15.44
N TYR A 202 -7.16 -23.95 -14.11
CA TYR A 202 -6.31 -23.02 -13.38
C TYR A 202 -4.84 -23.44 -13.30
N LYS A 203 -4.35 -24.25 -14.26
CA LYS A 203 -3.00 -24.81 -14.25
C LYS A 203 -1.88 -23.76 -14.06
N TRP A 204 -2.13 -22.55 -14.57
CA TRP A 204 -1.20 -21.41 -14.57
C TRP A 204 -1.73 -20.19 -13.79
N SER A 205 -2.76 -20.35 -12.96
CA SER A 205 -3.27 -19.28 -12.12
C SER A 205 -3.02 -19.57 -10.64
N GLU A 206 -3.20 -18.55 -9.81
CA GLU A 206 -3.00 -18.61 -8.36
C GLU A 206 -3.91 -19.65 -7.71
N GLU A 207 -5.09 -19.89 -8.29
CA GLU A 207 -6.06 -20.87 -7.80
C GLU A 207 -5.54 -22.30 -7.72
N ARG A 208 -4.49 -22.65 -8.48
CA ARG A 208 -3.83 -23.95 -8.31
C ARG A 208 -3.27 -24.15 -6.91
N PHE A 209 -2.82 -23.08 -6.27
CA PHE A 209 -2.20 -23.14 -4.95
C PHE A 209 -3.25 -22.98 -3.84
N LEU A 210 -4.26 -22.14 -4.09
CA LEU A 210 -5.35 -21.91 -3.14
C LEU A 210 -6.36 -23.07 -3.10
N PHE A 211 -6.50 -23.79 -4.22
CA PHE A 211 -7.40 -24.93 -4.38
C PHE A 211 -6.67 -26.12 -5.00
N PRO A 212 -5.68 -26.72 -4.32
CA PRO A 212 -4.80 -27.74 -4.90
C PRO A 212 -5.53 -29.03 -5.32
N ASP A 213 -6.72 -29.29 -4.76
CA ASP A 213 -7.48 -30.52 -4.96
C ASP A 213 -8.55 -30.46 -6.06
N LYS A 214 -8.58 -29.40 -6.88
CA LYS A 214 -9.49 -29.33 -8.04
C LYS A 214 -8.70 -29.08 -9.33
N GLU A 215 -9.35 -29.33 -10.47
CA GLU A 215 -8.79 -29.00 -11.79
C GLU A 215 -9.38 -27.68 -12.32
N LYS A 216 -10.58 -27.33 -11.85
CA LYS A 216 -11.33 -26.13 -12.22
C LYS A 216 -12.13 -25.58 -11.04
N ILE A 217 -12.13 -24.26 -10.88
CA ILE A 217 -12.90 -23.60 -9.82
C ILE A 217 -14.36 -23.49 -10.26
N GLN A 218 -15.29 -23.85 -9.38
CA GLN A 218 -16.70 -23.59 -9.59
C GLN A 218 -17.00 -22.15 -9.17
N ILE A 219 -17.32 -21.31 -10.15
CA ILE A 219 -17.61 -19.89 -9.92
C ILE A 219 -19.08 -19.67 -9.58
N ASP A 220 -19.32 -18.92 -8.51
CA ASP A 220 -20.62 -18.30 -8.25
C ASP A 220 -20.73 -17.02 -9.08
N LYS A 221 -21.34 -17.18 -10.26
CA LYS A 221 -21.52 -16.10 -11.24
C LYS A 221 -22.30 -14.91 -10.70
N ALA A 222 -23.15 -15.10 -9.70
CA ALA A 222 -23.95 -14.02 -9.12
C ALA A 222 -23.13 -13.16 -8.15
N LYS A 223 -22.10 -13.73 -7.54
CA LYS A 223 -21.24 -13.06 -6.54
C LYS A 223 -19.91 -12.56 -7.08
N TYR A 224 -19.46 -13.07 -8.21
CA TYR A 224 -18.22 -12.61 -8.82
C TYR A 224 -18.31 -11.12 -9.18
N ARG A 225 -17.32 -10.33 -8.74
CA ARG A 225 -17.16 -8.91 -9.11
C ARG A 225 -15.80 -8.62 -9.73
N GLY A 226 -14.76 -9.35 -9.34
CA GLY A 226 -13.44 -9.24 -9.98
C GLY A 226 -12.69 -7.96 -9.67
N LEU A 227 -13.02 -7.22 -8.60
CA LEU A 227 -12.35 -5.94 -8.33
C LEU A 227 -11.12 -6.18 -7.46
N HIS A 228 -9.99 -5.62 -7.90
CA HIS A 228 -8.74 -5.60 -7.15
C HIS A 228 -8.20 -4.16 -7.09
N GLY A 229 -7.74 -3.71 -5.93
CA GLY A 229 -7.28 -2.33 -5.80
C GLY A 229 -6.67 -1.94 -4.48
N THR A 230 -6.79 -0.65 -4.18
CA THR A 230 -6.23 0.01 -2.99
C THR A 230 -7.33 0.80 -2.27
N ALA A 231 -7.28 0.81 -0.95
CA ALA A 231 -8.25 1.52 -0.10
C ALA A 231 -7.57 2.47 0.91
N ILE A 232 -8.28 3.53 1.27
CA ILE A 232 -7.98 4.39 2.41
C ILE A 232 -9.11 4.18 3.42
N LEU A 233 -8.78 3.75 4.62
CA LEU A 233 -9.69 3.67 5.76
C LEU A 233 -9.37 4.81 6.72
N SER A 234 -10.38 5.47 7.26
CA SER A 234 -10.20 6.64 8.12
C SER A 234 -11.26 6.72 9.21
N LYS A 235 -10.86 7.08 10.43
CA LYS A 235 -11.80 7.47 11.49
C LYS A 235 -12.54 8.77 11.13
N TYR A 236 -11.98 9.62 10.28
CA TYR A 236 -12.57 10.88 9.81
C TYR A 236 -13.33 10.69 8.47
N PRO A 237 -14.34 11.53 8.17
CA PRO A 237 -14.95 11.57 6.85
C PRO A 237 -13.93 11.84 5.74
N LEU A 238 -13.98 11.03 4.69
CA LEU A 238 -13.14 11.14 3.51
C LEU A 238 -13.79 12.10 2.51
N LYS A 239 -13.08 13.16 2.13
CA LYS A 239 -13.52 14.19 1.18
C LYS A 239 -12.61 14.21 -0.05
N ASN A 240 -13.06 14.86 -1.12
CA ASN A 240 -12.28 15.06 -2.36
C ASN A 240 -11.60 13.79 -2.91
N CYS A 241 -12.26 12.64 -2.75
CA CYS A 241 -11.72 11.36 -3.15
C CYS A 241 -11.58 11.27 -4.67
N ARG A 242 -10.39 10.89 -5.16
CA ARG A 242 -10.11 10.82 -6.60
C ARG A 242 -9.00 9.83 -6.92
N ILE A 243 -9.01 9.34 -8.15
CA ILE A 243 -8.00 8.40 -8.66
C ILE A 243 -7.06 9.13 -9.62
N VAL A 244 -5.76 8.92 -9.46
CA VAL A 244 -4.74 9.27 -10.46
C VAL A 244 -4.23 7.99 -11.10
N ARG A 245 -4.54 7.76 -12.38
CA ARG A 245 -3.99 6.62 -13.13
C ARG A 245 -2.52 6.85 -13.42
N LEU A 246 -1.68 5.88 -13.05
CA LEU A 246 -0.25 5.95 -13.32
C LEU A 246 0.04 5.54 -14.77
N PRO A 247 1.10 6.09 -15.40
CA PRO A 247 1.55 5.64 -16.71
C PRO A 247 1.67 4.11 -16.76
N GLN A 248 1.05 3.50 -17.75
CA GLN A 248 1.16 2.06 -17.98
C GLN A 248 2.62 1.75 -18.39
N VAL A 249 3.31 0.98 -17.55
CA VAL A 249 4.67 0.49 -17.81
C VAL A 249 4.72 -1.04 -17.96
N TYR A 250 3.60 -1.70 -17.64
CA TYR A 250 3.31 -3.09 -17.96
C TYR A 250 1.85 -3.22 -18.39
N ASP A 251 1.59 -4.04 -19.40
CA ASP A 251 0.25 -4.28 -19.93
C ASP A 251 -0.25 -5.64 -19.43
N TRP A 252 -1.10 -5.60 -18.41
CA TRP A 252 -1.63 -6.80 -17.76
C TRP A 252 -2.63 -7.59 -18.61
N PHE A 253 -3.13 -7.03 -19.72
CA PHE A 253 -4.00 -7.77 -20.63
C PHE A 253 -3.17 -8.46 -21.71
N ASP A 254 -2.50 -7.66 -22.56
CA ASP A 254 -1.75 -8.18 -23.71
C ASP A 254 -0.49 -8.92 -23.27
N GLY A 255 0.18 -8.44 -22.22
CA GLY A 255 1.40 -9.05 -21.68
C GLY A 255 1.15 -10.45 -21.14
N GLU A 256 0.08 -10.63 -20.38
CA GLU A 256 -0.32 -11.92 -19.81
C GLU A 256 -0.87 -12.88 -20.86
N THR A 257 -1.67 -12.38 -21.81
CA THR A 257 -2.22 -13.22 -22.88
C THR A 257 -1.12 -13.82 -23.75
N LYS A 258 -0.07 -13.04 -24.07
CA LYS A 258 1.09 -13.54 -24.83
C LYS A 258 1.89 -14.59 -24.05
N ARG A 259 1.96 -14.45 -22.72
CA ARG A 259 2.70 -15.39 -21.85
C ARG A 259 2.11 -16.79 -21.87
N ILE A 260 0.80 -16.93 -22.07
CA ILE A 260 0.12 -18.23 -22.29
C ILE A 260 0.79 -19.01 -23.41
N SER A 261 0.97 -18.35 -24.56
CA SER A 261 1.53 -19.00 -25.76
C SER A 261 2.95 -19.53 -25.51
N GLU A 262 3.73 -18.85 -24.67
CA GLU A 262 5.07 -19.30 -24.30
C GLU A 262 5.06 -20.46 -23.29
N LEU A 263 4.17 -20.42 -22.28
CA LEU A 263 4.01 -21.50 -21.29
C LEU A 263 3.56 -22.81 -21.95
N GLU A 264 2.63 -22.74 -22.91
CA GLU A 264 2.13 -23.89 -23.65
C GLU A 264 3.21 -24.58 -24.52
N ILE A 265 4.21 -23.82 -24.99
CA ILE A 265 5.35 -24.36 -25.75
C ILE A 265 6.32 -25.13 -24.83
N VAL A 266 6.40 -24.76 -23.56
CA VAL A 266 7.45 -25.22 -22.64
C VAL A 266 7.18 -26.59 -21.98
N LYS A 267 6.00 -27.22 -22.19
CA LYS A 267 5.51 -28.55 -21.72
C LYS A 267 6.51 -29.56 -21.07
N ARG A 268 7.22 -29.20 -20.01
CA ARG A 268 8.09 -30.11 -19.25
C ARG A 268 7.82 -29.94 -17.75
N HIS A 269 7.54 -31.07 -17.11
CA HIS A 269 7.39 -31.25 -15.65
C HIS A 269 8.49 -30.57 -14.82
N ALA A 270 9.69 -30.38 -15.40
CA ALA A 270 10.80 -29.70 -14.76
C ALA A 270 10.55 -28.19 -14.56
N ALA A 271 9.88 -27.50 -15.49
CA ALA A 271 9.63 -26.06 -15.35
C ALA A 271 8.64 -25.75 -14.21
N GLU A 272 7.63 -26.60 -14.01
CA GLU A 272 6.61 -26.43 -12.98
C GLU A 272 7.18 -26.43 -11.54
N LYS A 273 8.20 -27.25 -11.25
CA LYS A 273 8.84 -27.29 -9.93
C LYS A 273 9.80 -26.13 -9.66
N ILE A 274 10.31 -25.49 -10.71
CA ILE A 274 11.43 -24.53 -10.66
C ILE A 274 10.95 -23.06 -10.65
N PHE A 275 9.75 -22.81 -11.19
CA PHE A 275 9.25 -21.47 -11.49
C PHE A 275 7.85 -21.20 -10.92
N ARG A 276 7.55 -21.72 -9.71
CA ARG A 276 6.19 -21.71 -9.10
C ARG A 276 5.43 -20.37 -9.22
N GLU A 277 6.08 -19.23 -9.03
CA GLU A 277 5.45 -17.89 -9.09
C GLU A 277 5.60 -17.16 -10.44
N GLU A 278 6.71 -17.38 -11.16
CA GLU A 278 6.96 -16.69 -12.44
C GLU A 278 6.02 -17.16 -13.57
N MET A 279 5.20 -18.17 -13.28
CA MET A 279 4.20 -18.75 -14.19
C MET A 279 2.76 -18.37 -13.86
N ILE A 280 2.50 -17.60 -12.79
CA ILE A 280 1.12 -17.18 -12.44
C ILE A 280 0.66 -16.07 -13.41
N ARG A 281 -0.37 -16.40 -14.18
CA ARG A 281 -1.05 -15.54 -15.14
C ARG A 281 -2.15 -14.74 -14.45
N GLU A 282 -2.26 -13.47 -14.79
CA GLU A 282 -3.29 -12.58 -14.24
C GLU A 282 -3.81 -11.59 -15.31
N ILE A 283 -4.68 -12.05 -16.21
CA ILE A 283 -5.25 -11.16 -17.22
C ILE A 283 -6.20 -10.15 -16.57
N ARG A 284 -5.84 -8.86 -16.68
CA ARG A 284 -6.56 -7.75 -16.02
C ARG A 284 -6.85 -6.60 -16.97
N GLN A 285 -7.99 -5.97 -16.76
CA GLN A 285 -8.29 -4.64 -17.32
C GLN A 285 -7.86 -3.57 -16.33
N GLY A 286 -7.18 -2.52 -16.80
CA GLY A 286 -6.69 -1.43 -15.95
C GLY A 286 -5.16 -1.37 -15.83
N SER A 287 -4.70 -0.80 -14.73
CA SER A 287 -3.32 -0.38 -14.48
C SER A 287 -3.16 0.01 -13.00
N ARG A 288 -1.92 0.16 -12.55
CA ARG A 288 -1.66 0.79 -11.26
C ARG A 288 -2.18 2.24 -11.20
N MET A 289 -2.50 2.70 -10.00
CA MET A 289 -3.07 4.02 -9.72
C MET A 289 -2.62 4.52 -8.34
N ALA A 290 -2.88 5.80 -8.05
CA ALA A 290 -2.88 6.35 -6.70
C ALA A 290 -4.30 6.79 -6.34
N LEU A 291 -4.75 6.45 -5.14
CA LEU A 291 -6.02 6.91 -4.57
C LEU A 291 -5.74 8.08 -3.63
N LEU A 292 -6.44 9.18 -3.83
CA LEU A 292 -6.33 10.38 -3.01
C LEU A 292 -7.60 10.61 -2.23
N ALA A 293 -7.48 11.12 -1.01
CA ALA A 293 -8.59 11.62 -0.20
C ALA A 293 -8.09 12.71 0.75
N ASP A 294 -8.94 13.67 1.05
CA ASP A 294 -8.67 14.69 2.06
C ASP A 294 -9.43 14.35 3.34
N ILE A 295 -8.79 14.57 4.49
CA ILE A 295 -9.41 14.46 5.81
C ILE A 295 -9.28 15.77 6.57
N GLU A 296 -10.32 16.14 7.30
CA GLU A 296 -10.29 17.25 8.25
C GLU A 296 -10.06 16.67 9.65
N VAL A 297 -8.97 17.11 10.28
CA VAL A 297 -8.60 16.67 11.63
C VAL A 297 -8.84 17.84 12.59
N PRO A 298 -9.63 17.67 13.66
CA PRO A 298 -9.83 18.71 14.66
C PRO A 298 -8.50 19.23 15.21
N GLY A 299 -8.35 20.56 15.27
CA GLY A 299 -7.11 21.22 15.72
C GLY A 299 -6.13 21.56 14.59
N LEU A 300 -6.40 21.15 13.35
CA LEU A 300 -5.67 21.64 12.18
C LEU A 300 -6.49 22.66 11.40
N ASP A 301 -5.82 23.70 10.91
CA ASP A 301 -6.44 24.75 10.08
C ASP A 301 -6.68 24.29 8.64
N GLU A 302 -5.88 23.32 8.18
CA GLU A 302 -5.89 22.79 6.82
C GLU A 302 -6.14 21.27 6.85
N PRO A 303 -6.87 20.73 5.86
CA PRO A 303 -7.05 19.28 5.75
C PRO A 303 -5.72 18.59 5.42
N ILE A 304 -5.60 17.30 5.76
CA ILE A 304 -4.48 16.46 5.32
C ILE A 304 -4.91 15.72 4.05
N THR A 305 -4.11 15.81 2.99
CA THR A 305 -4.29 14.98 1.80
C THR A 305 -3.53 13.66 1.95
N ILE A 306 -4.24 12.56 1.79
CA ILE A 306 -3.72 11.20 1.80
C ILE A 306 -3.52 10.77 0.34
N VAL A 307 -2.38 10.16 0.03
CA VAL A 307 -2.06 9.59 -1.28
C VAL A 307 -1.68 8.12 -1.08
N ALA A 308 -2.66 7.22 -1.22
CA ALA A 308 -2.44 5.78 -1.19
C ALA A 308 -1.91 5.31 -2.55
N LEU A 309 -0.69 4.79 -2.55
CA LEU A 309 0.10 4.49 -3.74
C LEU A 309 0.36 2.99 -3.87
N HIS A 310 0.25 2.47 -5.09
CA HIS A 310 0.72 1.13 -5.43
C HIS A 310 1.46 1.18 -6.78
N LEU A 311 2.78 0.96 -6.81
CA LEU A 311 3.56 0.99 -8.05
C LEU A 311 3.62 -0.38 -8.75
N GLU A 312 4.01 -0.37 -10.03
CA GLU A 312 4.04 -1.58 -10.86
C GLU A 312 5.11 -2.58 -10.40
N ASN A 313 4.70 -3.82 -10.14
CA ASN A 313 5.58 -4.91 -9.75
C ASN A 313 6.25 -5.55 -10.98
N ARG A 314 5.56 -5.64 -12.11
CA ARG A 314 6.07 -6.18 -13.40
C ARG A 314 6.86 -5.14 -14.19
N SER A 315 7.70 -4.36 -13.51
CA SER A 315 8.48 -3.26 -14.11
C SER A 315 9.94 -3.21 -13.68
N VAL A 316 10.74 -2.54 -14.48
CA VAL A 316 12.09 -2.08 -14.12
C VAL A 316 12.01 -0.86 -13.19
N PRO A 317 13.05 -0.58 -12.38
CA PRO A 317 13.16 0.66 -11.58
C PRO A 317 12.87 1.94 -12.37
N LYS A 318 13.30 2.01 -13.64
CA LYS A 318 13.03 3.16 -14.52
C LYS A 318 11.53 3.36 -14.81
N GLY A 319 10.76 2.27 -14.92
CA GLY A 319 9.32 2.30 -15.13
C GLY A 319 8.59 2.79 -13.89
N ARG A 320 8.92 2.25 -12.71
CA ARG A 320 8.42 2.76 -11.43
C ARG A 320 8.74 4.24 -11.22
N ARG A 321 9.97 4.67 -11.56
CA ARG A 321 10.34 6.10 -11.52
C ARG A 321 9.47 6.95 -12.46
N LYS A 322 9.14 6.46 -13.66
CA LYS A 322 8.22 7.18 -14.57
C LYS A 322 6.84 7.34 -13.94
N GLN A 323 6.34 6.31 -13.26
CA GLN A 323 5.07 6.38 -12.53
C GLN A 323 5.14 7.40 -11.39
N MET A 324 6.19 7.35 -10.56
CA MET A 324 6.41 8.29 -9.47
C MET A 324 6.49 9.74 -9.97
N VAL A 325 7.26 10.02 -11.03
CA VAL A 325 7.35 11.38 -11.60
C VAL A 325 6.00 11.89 -12.10
N ALA A 326 5.19 11.04 -12.71
CA ALA A 326 3.85 11.43 -13.15
C ALA A 326 2.92 11.73 -11.95
N LEU A 327 3.00 10.93 -10.89
CA LEU A 327 2.26 11.16 -9.66
C LEU A 327 2.68 12.47 -8.99
N LEU A 328 3.98 12.70 -8.80
CA LEU A 328 4.51 13.91 -8.16
C LEU A 328 4.03 15.17 -8.90
N LYS A 329 4.04 15.15 -10.24
CA LYS A 329 3.48 16.22 -11.06
C LYS A 329 1.97 16.41 -10.89
N SER A 330 1.22 15.36 -10.58
CA SER A 330 -0.24 15.45 -10.37
C SER A 330 -0.63 16.00 -8.99
N ILE A 331 0.32 16.05 -8.05
CA ILE A 331 0.09 16.46 -6.66
C ILE A 331 0.88 17.72 -6.26
N ASP A 332 1.74 18.25 -7.13
CA ASP A 332 2.62 19.39 -6.81
C ASP A 332 1.85 20.68 -6.51
N GLU A 333 0.63 20.82 -7.02
CA GLU A 333 -0.27 21.94 -6.74
C GLU A 333 -1.01 21.84 -5.38
N ILE A 334 -0.91 20.70 -4.68
CA ILE A 334 -1.60 20.49 -3.40
C ILE A 334 -0.90 21.28 -2.29
N LYS A 335 -1.63 22.22 -1.70
CA LYS A 335 -1.13 23.09 -0.61
C LYS A 335 -1.24 22.46 0.78
N ASN A 336 -2.23 21.59 0.97
CA ASN A 336 -2.42 20.79 2.19
C ASN A 336 -1.13 20.04 2.58
N PRO A 337 -0.93 19.70 3.87
CA PRO A 337 -0.05 18.61 4.26
C PRO A 337 -0.39 17.33 3.48
N VAL A 338 0.63 16.62 3.01
CA VAL A 338 0.46 15.40 2.18
C VAL A 338 1.11 14.21 2.87
N VAL A 339 0.36 13.12 3.03
CA VAL A 339 0.89 11.81 3.46
C VAL A 339 0.75 10.84 2.29
N MET A 340 1.88 10.52 1.65
CA MET A 340 1.95 9.53 0.56
C MET A 340 2.49 8.21 1.10
N ALA A 341 1.76 7.11 0.93
CA ALA A 341 2.20 5.81 1.43
C ALA A 341 1.69 4.62 0.61
N GLY A 342 2.38 3.48 0.76
CA GLY A 342 1.98 2.18 0.20
C GLY A 342 3.14 1.38 -0.40
N ASP A 343 2.79 0.34 -1.16
CA ASP A 343 3.74 -0.56 -1.81
C ASP A 343 4.34 0.06 -3.09
N LEU A 344 5.62 0.44 -3.00
CA LEU A 344 6.36 0.97 -4.14
C LEU A 344 6.94 -0.11 -5.05
N ASN A 345 6.86 -1.38 -4.67
CA ASN A 345 7.47 -2.52 -5.36
C ASN A 345 8.98 -2.32 -5.64
N THR A 346 9.67 -1.57 -4.78
CA THR A 346 11.11 -1.30 -4.88
C THR A 346 11.88 -2.51 -4.39
N THR A 347 12.40 -3.31 -5.32
CA THR A 347 13.18 -4.53 -5.02
C THR A 347 14.66 -4.38 -5.35
N THR A 348 15.11 -3.24 -5.91
CA THR A 348 16.44 -3.02 -6.54
C THR A 348 16.72 -3.87 -7.79
N TRP A 349 15.84 -4.82 -8.14
CA TRP A 349 15.94 -5.74 -9.27
C TRP A 349 14.99 -5.38 -10.43
N ASP A 350 15.26 -5.98 -11.60
CA ASP A 350 14.37 -5.95 -12.75
C ASP A 350 13.19 -6.90 -12.51
N GLY A 351 11.99 -6.34 -12.33
CA GLY A 351 10.75 -7.09 -12.16
C GLY A 351 10.04 -7.40 -13.49
N THR A 352 10.61 -7.03 -14.64
CA THR A 352 9.97 -7.30 -15.93
C THR A 352 9.91 -8.81 -16.21
N PRO A 353 8.76 -9.32 -16.66
CA PRO A 353 8.68 -10.66 -17.23
C PRO A 353 9.69 -10.82 -18.37
N THR A 354 10.66 -11.74 -18.26
CA THR A 354 11.45 -12.18 -19.42
C THR A 354 10.82 -13.43 -20.04
N SER A 355 11.16 -13.75 -21.29
CA SER A 355 10.57 -14.93 -21.95
C SER A 355 10.89 -16.18 -21.13
N ILE A 356 9.90 -17.06 -20.95
CA ILE A 356 10.06 -18.25 -20.08
C ILE A 356 11.20 -19.13 -20.59
N THR A 357 11.38 -19.21 -21.91
CA THR A 357 12.50 -19.89 -22.57
C THR A 357 13.87 -19.33 -22.19
N ARG A 358 13.99 -18.01 -22.02
CA ARG A 358 15.22 -17.32 -21.60
C ARG A 358 15.45 -17.50 -20.11
N GLU A 359 14.41 -17.41 -19.28
CA GLU A 359 14.48 -17.65 -17.84
C GLU A 359 14.91 -19.10 -17.54
N ILE A 360 14.33 -20.08 -18.23
CA ILE A 360 14.71 -21.50 -18.17
C ILE A 360 16.16 -21.70 -18.59
N LYS A 361 16.59 -21.08 -19.70
CA LYS A 361 17.98 -21.17 -20.17
C LYS A 361 18.97 -20.53 -19.22
N LYS A 362 18.59 -19.45 -18.50
CA LYS A 362 19.41 -18.85 -17.44
C LYS A 362 19.52 -19.81 -16.25
N LYS A 363 18.41 -20.33 -15.73
CA LYS A 363 18.42 -21.23 -14.55
C LYS A 363 19.10 -22.58 -14.85
N LEU A 364 18.88 -23.17 -16.03
CA LEU A 364 19.55 -24.41 -16.44
C LEU A 364 21.05 -24.24 -16.76
N LYS A 365 21.56 -23.01 -16.84
CA LYS A 365 22.99 -22.71 -16.99
C LYS A 365 23.63 -22.24 -15.69
N ASP A 366 22.83 -22.07 -14.63
CA ASP A 366 23.31 -21.68 -13.31
C ASP A 366 23.89 -22.93 -12.60
N PRO A 367 25.22 -22.97 -12.36
CA PRO A 367 25.88 -24.13 -11.76
C PRO A 367 25.36 -24.44 -10.35
N GLU A 368 24.92 -23.44 -9.58
CA GLU A 368 24.36 -23.65 -8.24
C GLU A 368 22.97 -24.28 -8.31
N PHE A 369 22.15 -23.86 -9.26
CA PHE A 369 20.80 -24.37 -9.47
C PHE A 369 20.81 -25.87 -9.85
N ILE A 370 21.77 -26.29 -10.70
CA ILE A 370 21.97 -27.69 -11.09
C ILE A 370 22.46 -28.54 -9.91
N ALA A 371 23.41 -28.03 -9.13
CA ALA A 371 23.94 -28.75 -7.96
C ALA A 371 22.88 -29.01 -6.87
N LYS A 372 21.93 -28.08 -6.70
CA LYS A 372 20.92 -28.10 -5.63
C LYS A 372 19.67 -28.93 -5.94
N THR A 373 19.26 -29.04 -7.20
CA THR A 373 18.12 -29.88 -7.62
C THR A 373 18.34 -31.37 -7.25
N THR A 374 19.60 -31.77 -7.06
CA THR A 374 20.00 -33.12 -6.63
C THR A 374 20.04 -33.28 -5.10
N LEU A 375 20.18 -32.19 -4.33
CA LEU A 375 20.39 -32.21 -2.86
C LEU A 375 19.11 -31.96 -2.05
N SER A 376 18.09 -31.29 -2.60
CA SER A 376 16.82 -31.00 -1.90
C SER A 376 15.94 -32.23 -1.62
N VAL A 377 16.37 -33.42 -2.03
CA VAL A 377 15.71 -34.70 -1.75
C VAL A 377 16.19 -35.30 -0.41
N ILE A 378 17.25 -34.77 0.20
CA ILE A 378 18.01 -35.48 1.24
C ILE A 378 17.88 -34.88 2.67
N PHE A 379 17.46 -33.62 2.87
CA PHE A 379 17.39 -33.03 4.23
C PHE A 379 16.16 -32.13 4.47
N PRO A 380 15.35 -32.37 5.53
CA PRO A 380 14.22 -31.51 5.91
C PRO A 380 14.64 -30.32 6.80
N PRO A 381 13.82 -29.24 6.88
CA PRO A 381 14.22 -27.95 7.44
C PRO A 381 13.87 -27.81 8.93
N VAL A 382 14.87 -27.90 9.83
CA VAL A 382 14.69 -27.61 11.28
C VAL A 382 15.82 -26.71 11.83
N GLY A 383 16.53 -25.97 10.97
CA GLY A 383 17.82 -25.36 11.33
C GLY A 383 17.96 -23.84 11.13
N MET A 384 16.88 -23.06 11.02
CA MET A 384 16.95 -21.65 10.59
C MET A 384 16.95 -20.58 11.70
N VAL A 385 17.16 -20.93 12.97
CA VAL A 385 17.12 -19.94 14.07
C VAL A 385 18.45 -19.21 14.32
N ASN A 386 19.59 -19.66 13.77
CA ASN A 386 20.91 -19.11 14.15
C ASN A 386 21.76 -18.52 12.99
N SER A 387 21.14 -17.95 11.95
CA SER A 387 21.89 -17.37 10.82
C SER A 387 21.99 -15.84 10.85
N ALA A 388 22.12 -15.25 12.04
CA ALA A 388 22.29 -13.81 12.25
C ALA A 388 23.70 -13.25 11.91
N SER A 389 24.66 -14.07 11.46
CA SER A 389 26.08 -13.68 11.38
C SER A 389 26.68 -13.57 9.96
N PHE A 390 25.92 -13.74 8.87
CA PHE A 390 26.49 -13.73 7.50
C PHE A 390 25.99 -12.63 6.54
N ALA A 391 25.24 -11.65 7.03
CA ALA A 391 24.47 -10.73 6.17
C ALA A 391 24.96 -9.26 6.18
N THR A 392 26.24 -8.97 6.40
CA THR A 392 26.64 -7.62 6.82
C THR A 392 26.89 -6.60 5.68
N ASN A 393 27.37 -7.00 4.49
CA ASN A 393 27.66 -6.04 3.39
C ASN A 393 26.68 -6.10 2.19
N PHE A 394 25.86 -7.15 2.08
CA PHE A 394 24.87 -7.27 0.99
C PHE A 394 23.46 -6.83 1.42
N VAL A 395 23.15 -6.87 2.72
CA VAL A 395 21.94 -6.25 3.30
C VAL A 395 21.96 -4.74 3.06
N ARG A 396 23.14 -4.10 3.14
CA ARG A 396 23.35 -2.68 2.74
C ARG A 396 22.79 -2.35 1.35
N LYS A 397 22.81 -3.30 0.40
CA LYS A 397 22.46 -3.08 -1.02
C LYS A 397 20.97 -3.21 -1.33
N HIS A 398 20.19 -3.87 -0.46
CA HIS A 398 18.81 -4.28 -0.77
C HIS A 398 17.76 -3.68 0.17
N SER A 399 18.16 -3.31 1.38
CA SER A 399 17.24 -2.74 2.37
C SER A 399 17.41 -1.23 2.55
N ASP A 400 18.26 -0.55 1.78
CA ASP A 400 18.40 0.90 1.86
C ASP A 400 18.41 1.54 0.45
N PRO A 401 17.30 2.09 -0.03
CA PRO A 401 17.28 2.75 -1.34
C PRO A 401 17.90 4.16 -1.31
N THR A 402 18.33 4.65 -0.15
CA THR A 402 18.88 6.00 0.03
C THR A 402 20.40 6.09 -0.17
N VAL A 403 21.12 4.95 -0.19
CA VAL A 403 22.60 4.89 -0.35
C VAL A 403 23.06 5.13 -1.81
N LYS A 404 24.32 5.55 -2.00
CA LYS A 404 24.88 5.94 -3.32
C LYS A 404 24.82 4.77 -4.30
N ASN A 405 24.45 5.05 -5.55
CA ASN A 405 24.54 4.08 -6.63
C ASN A 405 25.96 4.07 -7.18
N ILE A 406 26.74 3.04 -6.85
CA ILE A 406 28.09 2.84 -7.40
C ILE A 406 27.97 1.84 -8.55
N PRO A 407 28.06 2.29 -9.83
CA PRO A 407 27.90 1.39 -10.97
C PRO A 407 28.85 0.18 -10.86
N ILE A 408 28.35 -1.02 -11.22
CA ILE A 408 29.10 -2.29 -11.23
C ILE A 408 29.42 -2.85 -9.82
N ILE A 409 29.83 -2.02 -8.87
CA ILE A 409 30.28 -2.44 -7.52
C ILE A 409 29.10 -2.56 -6.54
N ALA A 410 28.18 -1.59 -6.55
CA ALA A 410 26.98 -1.55 -5.72
C ALA A 410 25.85 -0.75 -6.41
N PRO A 411 25.24 -1.31 -7.48
CA PRO A 411 24.20 -0.60 -8.20
C PRO A 411 22.92 -0.51 -7.36
N ASN A 412 22.47 0.71 -7.07
CA ASN A 412 21.17 1.03 -6.46
C ASN A 412 20.33 1.80 -7.50
N LYS A 413 19.65 1.05 -8.36
CA LYS A 413 18.85 1.63 -9.45
C LYS A 413 17.58 2.33 -8.97
N GLU A 414 17.11 2.01 -7.77
CA GLU A 414 15.92 2.61 -7.16
C GLU A 414 16.22 3.99 -6.55
N ARG A 415 17.48 4.30 -6.22
CA ARG A 415 17.88 5.62 -5.68
C ARG A 415 17.29 6.78 -6.47
N ALA A 416 17.29 6.69 -7.80
CA ALA A 416 16.78 7.76 -8.67
C ALA A 416 15.28 8.04 -8.49
N LEU A 417 14.49 7.08 -8.00
CA LEU A 417 13.10 7.29 -7.60
C LEU A 417 13.04 8.11 -6.32
N PHE A 418 13.81 7.75 -5.30
CA PHE A 418 13.84 8.46 -4.01
C PHE A 418 14.41 9.87 -4.11
N GLU A 419 15.47 10.07 -4.90
CA GLU A 419 15.99 11.41 -5.21
C GLU A 419 14.91 12.28 -5.87
N LYS A 420 14.08 11.70 -6.77
CA LYS A 420 12.97 12.46 -7.36
C LYS A 420 11.92 12.87 -6.34
N ILE A 421 11.59 12.02 -5.37
CA ILE A 421 10.67 12.37 -4.28
C ILE A 421 11.29 13.49 -3.43
N LYS A 422 12.55 13.31 -2.98
CA LYS A 422 13.26 14.29 -2.14
C LYS A 422 13.38 15.67 -2.79
N ASP A 423 13.69 15.69 -4.09
CA ASP A 423 13.89 16.94 -4.83
C ASP A 423 12.58 17.62 -5.23
N THR A 424 11.42 16.98 -5.02
CA THR A 424 10.12 17.55 -5.35
C THR A 424 9.85 18.77 -4.48
N GLU A 425 9.46 19.85 -5.14
CA GLU A 425 9.04 21.12 -4.54
C GLU A 425 7.58 21.34 -4.94
N PHE A 426 6.73 21.49 -3.94
CA PHE A 426 5.32 21.81 -4.15
C PHE A 426 5.17 23.32 -4.43
N LYS A 427 4.01 23.72 -4.96
CA LYS A 427 3.74 25.13 -5.32
C LYS A 427 3.70 26.10 -4.14
N ASP A 428 3.71 25.59 -2.92
CA ASP A 428 3.80 26.34 -1.65
C ASP A 428 5.22 26.32 -1.06
N ASP A 429 6.22 25.92 -1.85
CA ASP A 429 7.64 25.81 -1.50
C ASP A 429 7.97 24.74 -0.45
N TYR A 430 6.97 23.96 0.00
CA TYR A 430 7.20 22.86 0.92
C TYR A 430 7.66 21.60 0.18
N ARG A 431 8.30 20.72 0.94
CA ARG A 431 8.95 19.50 0.43
C ARG A 431 8.62 18.32 1.32
N PHE A 432 8.83 17.12 0.77
CA PHE A 432 8.78 15.90 1.56
C PHE A 432 9.91 15.88 2.61
N ASP A 433 9.58 15.41 3.80
CA ASP A 433 10.50 15.23 4.91
C ASP A 433 11.39 13.99 4.68
N PHE A 434 12.69 14.21 4.62
CA PHE A 434 13.71 13.16 4.50
C PHE A 434 14.61 13.10 5.74
N ARG A 435 14.20 13.72 6.85
CA ARG A 435 14.94 13.73 8.11
C ARG A 435 14.93 12.34 8.75
N GLY A 436 15.87 12.15 9.65
CA GLY A 436 16.05 10.96 10.46
C GLY A 436 16.89 11.29 11.66
N VAL A 437 16.21 11.81 12.67
CA VAL A 437 16.80 12.37 13.88
C VAL A 437 16.64 11.34 14.99
N ARG A 438 17.70 11.12 15.77
CA ARG A 438 17.78 10.01 16.72
C ARG A 438 16.58 9.95 17.64
N CYS A 439 16.31 11.05 18.33
CA CYS A 439 15.20 11.21 19.27
C CYS A 439 13.79 11.14 18.63
N LYS A 440 13.67 11.20 17.30
CA LYS A 440 12.38 11.22 16.57
C LYS A 440 12.12 9.96 15.76
N SER A 441 13.02 8.99 15.90
CA SER A 441 13.01 7.72 15.18
C SER A 441 12.81 6.57 16.17
N THR A 442 12.25 5.47 15.68
CA THR A 442 12.14 4.25 16.47
C THR A 442 13.54 3.69 16.74
N ASN A 443 13.79 3.19 17.96
CA ASN A 443 15.07 2.59 18.37
C ASN A 443 16.28 3.54 18.25
N SER A 444 16.04 4.86 18.29
CA SER A 444 17.07 5.90 18.26
C SER A 444 18.02 5.75 17.07
N LYS A 445 17.48 5.64 15.86
CA LYS A 445 18.23 5.47 14.61
C LYS A 445 18.31 6.76 13.79
N VAL A 446 19.53 7.12 13.41
CA VAL A 446 19.79 8.28 12.56
C VAL A 446 19.79 7.93 11.08
N GLY A 447 19.68 8.94 10.22
CA GLY A 447 19.90 8.84 8.78
C GLY A 447 18.63 9.00 7.94
N MET A 448 18.79 9.32 6.66
CA MET A 448 17.70 9.73 5.77
C MET A 448 16.47 8.79 5.85
N LEU A 449 15.29 9.37 6.07
CA LEU A 449 13.98 8.70 6.24
C LEU A 449 13.81 7.83 7.50
N ALA A 450 14.74 7.83 8.47
CA ALA A 450 14.58 7.05 9.72
C ALA A 450 13.39 7.48 10.58
N ASN A 451 12.89 8.71 10.38
CA ASN A 451 11.65 9.17 11.00
C ASN A 451 10.39 8.56 10.35
N SER A 452 10.47 8.21 9.07
CA SER A 452 9.32 7.78 8.24
C SER A 452 9.24 6.27 8.03
N ASN A 453 10.29 5.54 8.38
CA ASN A 453 10.35 4.09 8.24
C ASN A 453 11.35 3.50 9.23
N GLU A 454 11.13 2.26 9.67
CA GLU A 454 11.97 1.65 10.69
C GLU A 454 13.36 1.31 10.14
N ARG A 455 14.36 1.99 10.67
CA ARG A 455 15.76 1.77 10.33
C ARG A 455 16.39 0.78 11.32
N ARG A 456 17.34 -0.03 10.84
CA ARG A 456 18.26 -0.85 11.66
C ARG A 456 19.65 -0.22 11.62
N LEU A 457 20.63 -0.84 12.28
CA LEU A 457 22.04 -0.42 12.14
C LEU A 457 22.48 -0.35 10.66
N ARG A 458 21.92 -1.22 9.81
CA ARG A 458 22.20 -1.24 8.36
C ARG A 458 20.90 -1.39 7.57
N GLY A 459 20.48 -0.30 6.92
CA GLY A 459 19.26 -0.21 6.11
C GLY A 459 17.96 -0.30 6.91
N PHE A 460 16.84 -0.52 6.23
CA PHE A 460 15.50 -0.54 6.80
C PHE A 460 15.02 -1.97 7.11
N VAL A 461 14.04 -2.08 8.01
CA VAL A 461 13.33 -3.34 8.25
C VAL A 461 12.48 -3.67 7.02
N PRO A 462 12.71 -4.80 6.33
CA PRO A 462 11.93 -5.17 5.16
C PRO A 462 10.47 -5.42 5.53
N THR A 463 9.55 -4.98 4.67
CA THR A 463 8.12 -5.24 4.85
C THR A 463 7.68 -6.51 4.13
N PHE A 464 8.44 -6.97 3.14
CA PHE A 464 8.20 -8.26 2.47
C PHE A 464 9.49 -9.07 2.52
N ILE A 465 9.40 -10.31 3.00
CA ILE A 465 10.51 -11.27 2.98
C ILE A 465 10.10 -12.50 2.19
N PHE A 466 10.82 -12.75 1.10
CA PHE A 466 10.66 -13.97 0.35
C PHE A 466 11.64 -15.05 0.82
N GLU A 467 11.13 -16.21 1.27
CA GLU A 467 11.96 -17.39 1.53
C GLU A 467 12.24 -18.16 0.22
N ARG A 468 13.47 -18.09 -0.28
CA ARG A 468 13.96 -19.05 -1.29
C ARG A 468 14.60 -20.24 -0.57
N PRO A 469 14.36 -21.48 -1.01
CA PRO A 469 14.98 -22.66 -0.41
C PRO A 469 16.52 -22.58 -0.35
N LEU A 470 17.16 -21.75 -1.18
CA LEU A 470 18.61 -21.67 -1.31
C LEU A 470 19.08 -20.24 -1.66
N HIS A 471 19.43 -19.48 -0.63
CA HIS A 471 20.09 -18.15 -0.58
C HIS A 471 19.44 -16.96 -1.34
N PHE A 472 19.42 -15.84 -0.61
CA PHE A 472 18.95 -14.49 -0.97
C PHE A 472 17.43 -14.35 -1.10
N GLY A 473 16.80 -13.85 -0.05
CA GLY A 473 15.42 -13.37 -0.12
C GLY A 473 15.31 -12.13 -1.01
N LYS A 474 14.19 -12.02 -1.74
CA LYS A 474 13.76 -10.73 -2.29
C LYS A 474 13.16 -9.93 -1.14
N TYR A 475 13.65 -8.72 -0.94
CA TYR A 475 13.15 -7.79 0.06
C TYR A 475 12.46 -6.63 -0.64
N LYS A 476 11.25 -6.28 -0.19
CA LYS A 476 10.61 -5.02 -0.53
C LYS A 476 10.46 -4.16 0.72
N LEU A 477 10.28 -2.88 0.47
CA LEU A 477 9.99 -1.88 1.47
C LEU A 477 8.75 -1.11 1.02
N ASP A 478 7.80 -1.02 1.92
CA ASP A 478 6.70 -0.06 1.85
C ASP A 478 7.14 1.23 2.54
N TRP A 479 6.54 2.34 2.15
CA TRP A 479 7.07 3.66 2.52
C TRP A 479 5.97 4.62 2.94
N PHE A 480 6.36 5.54 3.83
CA PHE A 480 5.70 6.82 4.00
C PHE A 480 6.62 7.95 3.50
N PHE A 481 6.01 8.95 2.86
CA PHE A 481 6.62 10.25 2.59
C PHE A 481 5.63 11.34 3.00
N VAL A 482 6.09 12.30 3.78
CA VAL A 482 5.22 13.33 4.36
C VAL A 482 5.68 14.71 3.94
N LYS A 483 4.82 15.48 3.29
CA LYS A 483 5.00 16.92 3.06
C LYS A 483 4.23 17.66 4.16
N ALA A 484 4.91 18.45 4.97
CA ALA A 484 4.30 19.33 5.95
C ALA A 484 4.90 20.75 5.77
N TYR A 485 5.31 21.40 6.86
CA TYR A 485 5.79 22.79 6.84
C TYR A 485 7.31 22.91 6.68
N LEU A 486 7.92 22.02 5.90
CA LEU A 486 9.37 21.92 5.73
C LEU A 486 9.80 22.37 4.32
N LYS A 487 10.68 23.37 4.24
CA LYS A 487 11.18 23.91 2.95
C LYS A 487 12.45 23.24 2.44
N ASN A 488 13.25 22.68 3.35
CA ASN A 488 14.46 21.92 3.02
C ASN A 488 14.29 20.51 3.62
N PRO A 489 14.34 19.45 2.79
CA PRO A 489 13.96 18.09 3.19
C PRO A 489 14.86 17.49 4.28
N LYS A 490 15.99 18.14 4.61
CA LYS A 490 16.96 17.70 5.61
C LYS A 490 17.15 18.67 6.77
N ASP A 491 16.38 19.76 6.82
CA ASP A 491 16.57 20.80 7.84
C ASP A 491 16.09 20.32 9.22
N LYS A 492 17.05 19.85 10.03
CA LYS A 492 16.82 19.35 11.39
C LYS A 492 16.24 20.42 12.33
N LYS A 493 16.40 21.72 12.01
CA LYS A 493 15.92 22.87 12.82
C LYS A 493 14.58 23.43 12.31
N GLY A 494 14.06 22.91 11.21
CA GLY A 494 12.75 23.28 10.68
C GLY A 494 11.59 22.67 11.48
N PRO A 495 10.34 23.11 11.23
CA PRO A 495 9.17 22.67 11.99
C PRO A 495 8.93 21.15 11.97
N TYR A 496 8.35 20.63 13.05
CA TYR A 496 7.98 19.23 13.24
C TYR A 496 6.47 19.02 13.39
N LYS A 497 5.64 20.07 13.44
CA LYS A 497 4.19 19.94 13.28
C LYS A 497 3.87 19.14 12.01
N LEU A 498 3.14 18.04 12.17
CA LEU A 498 2.81 17.04 11.15
C LEU A 498 4.02 16.39 10.44
N ALA A 499 5.23 16.51 10.99
CA ALA A 499 6.37 15.76 10.49
C ALA A 499 6.31 14.30 10.97
N PRO A 500 6.85 13.34 10.19
CA PRO A 500 6.87 11.94 10.57
C PRO A 500 7.74 11.74 11.80
N HIS A 501 7.23 10.96 12.75
CA HIS A 501 7.95 10.45 13.91
C HIS A 501 7.73 8.95 14.04
N TYR A 502 8.70 8.29 14.65
CA TYR A 502 8.62 6.89 15.06
C TYR A 502 8.10 5.96 13.95
N GLY A 503 8.75 5.99 12.78
CA GLY A 503 8.51 4.99 11.73
C GLY A 503 8.75 3.58 12.28
N ARG A 504 7.73 2.71 12.22
CA ARG A 504 7.75 1.35 12.76
C ARG A 504 7.31 0.34 11.70
N THR A 505 7.92 -0.84 11.73
CA THR A 505 7.55 -2.02 10.95
C THR A 505 7.13 -3.12 11.91
N LEU A 506 5.83 -3.44 11.95
CA LEU A 506 5.22 -4.33 12.93
C LEU A 506 5.43 -5.81 12.55
N PHE A 507 6.70 -6.21 12.50
CA PHE A 507 7.17 -7.44 11.87
C PHE A 507 6.65 -8.69 12.57
N ASP A 508 6.70 -8.70 13.89
CA ASP A 508 6.35 -9.86 14.69
C ASP A 508 4.83 -10.15 14.58
N LEU A 509 4.01 -9.09 14.50
CA LEU A 509 2.56 -9.16 14.31
C LEU A 509 2.17 -9.86 13.02
N ASN A 510 3.03 -9.85 11.99
CA ASN A 510 2.76 -10.57 10.76
C ASN A 510 3.33 -12.00 10.77
N TYR A 511 4.57 -12.19 11.26
CA TYR A 511 5.34 -13.43 11.07
C TYR A 511 5.33 -14.40 12.27
N SER A 512 4.65 -14.10 13.37
CA SER A 512 4.62 -14.97 14.57
C SER A 512 3.66 -16.17 14.50
N PHE A 513 2.94 -16.35 13.39
CA PHE A 513 1.95 -17.41 13.19
C PHE A 513 2.50 -18.54 12.31
N GLU A 514 1.80 -19.68 12.23
CA GLU A 514 2.19 -20.82 11.37
C GLU A 514 2.38 -20.39 9.90
N SER A 515 1.54 -19.46 9.44
CA SER A 515 1.72 -18.76 8.17
C SER A 515 1.56 -17.25 8.41
N PRO A 516 2.30 -16.40 7.68
CA PRO A 516 2.17 -14.95 7.82
C PRO A 516 0.73 -14.48 7.59
N LEU A 517 0.31 -13.41 8.27
CA LEU A 517 -1.03 -12.84 8.07
C LEU A 517 -1.20 -12.26 6.65
N ALA A 518 -0.15 -11.66 6.11
CA ALA A 518 -0.03 -11.26 4.72
C ALA A 518 1.42 -11.40 4.27
N ASP A 519 1.65 -11.28 2.96
CA ASP A 519 2.98 -11.30 2.38
C ASP A 519 3.81 -10.04 2.73
N HIS A 520 3.13 -8.93 3.02
CA HIS A 520 3.71 -7.70 3.54
C HIS A 520 3.39 -7.46 5.03
N VAL A 521 4.23 -6.66 5.68
CA VAL A 521 4.14 -6.27 7.09
C VAL A 521 3.52 -4.88 7.23
N PRO A 522 2.62 -4.64 8.20
CA PRO A 522 2.09 -3.31 8.44
C PRO A 522 3.17 -2.35 8.96
N ILE A 523 3.19 -1.14 8.40
CA ILE A 523 4.07 -0.05 8.85
C ILE A 523 3.25 1.12 9.40
N THR A 524 3.83 1.90 10.33
CA THR A 524 3.18 3.06 10.94
C THR A 524 4.10 4.26 11.09
N ILE A 525 3.52 5.46 11.12
CA ILE A 525 4.17 6.72 11.52
C ILE A 525 3.21 7.54 12.39
N ASP A 526 3.79 8.38 13.25
CA ASP A 526 3.06 9.32 14.12
C ASP A 526 3.31 10.76 13.65
N LEU A 527 2.23 11.53 13.47
CA LEU A 527 2.29 12.94 13.06
C LEU A 527 1.76 13.84 14.17
N PRO A 528 2.58 14.68 14.82
CA PRO A 528 2.13 15.53 15.90
C PRO A 528 1.23 16.65 15.37
N ILE A 529 0.12 16.92 16.05
CA ILE A 529 -0.86 17.95 15.64
C ILE A 529 -0.34 19.35 15.92
N ASN A 530 0.47 19.50 16.96
CA ASN A 530 1.14 20.75 17.32
C ASN A 530 2.65 20.61 17.12
N GLU A 531 3.36 21.73 17.19
CA GLU A 531 4.81 21.70 17.23
C GLU A 531 5.25 20.98 18.52
N PRO A 532 6.06 19.91 18.44
CA PRO A 532 6.62 19.25 19.62
C PRO A 532 7.39 20.23 20.50
N SER A 533 7.39 20.02 21.81
CA SER A 533 8.32 20.72 22.70
C SER A 533 9.76 20.38 22.33
N GLU A 534 10.68 21.31 22.60
CA GLU A 534 12.12 21.03 22.43
C GLU A 534 12.49 19.79 23.24
N PHE A 535 13.05 18.81 22.52
CA PHE A 535 13.53 17.57 23.11
C PHE A 535 14.86 17.85 23.80
N ILE A 536 14.95 17.54 25.09
CA ILE A 536 16.12 17.82 25.92
C ILE A 536 17.36 17.05 25.43
N ASP A 537 17.19 15.87 24.81
CA ASP A 537 18.29 14.96 24.45
C ASP A 537 18.61 14.90 22.94
N CYS A 538 18.10 15.81 22.09
CA CYS A 538 18.43 15.79 20.64
C CYS A 538 19.74 16.54 20.29
N GLU A 539 20.44 17.18 21.24
CA GLU A 539 21.60 18.05 20.95
C GLU A 539 22.86 17.28 20.50
N GLU A 540 22.96 15.97 20.75
CA GLU A 540 24.15 15.17 20.42
C GLU A 540 24.26 14.75 18.93
N ASP A 541 23.22 14.95 18.11
CA ASP A 541 23.21 14.56 16.70
C ASP A 541 24.11 15.45 15.80
N GLU A 542 24.68 16.56 16.31
CA GLU A 542 25.61 17.43 15.56
C GLU A 542 27.04 16.84 15.49
N GLN A 543 27.42 15.89 16.35
CA GLN A 543 28.75 15.26 16.36
C GLN A 543 28.87 14.03 15.44
N GLU A 544 27.82 13.22 15.28
CA GLU A 544 27.84 12.02 14.40
C GLU A 544 27.82 12.36 12.90
N ASP A 545 27.32 13.53 12.49
CA ASP A 545 27.36 13.98 11.09
C ASP A 545 28.82 14.13 10.57
N GLN A 546 29.81 14.34 11.45
CA GLN A 546 31.23 14.35 11.06
C GLN A 546 31.75 12.96 10.73
N ASP A 547 31.26 11.92 11.40
CA ASP A 547 31.68 10.52 11.20
C ASP A 547 31.02 9.93 9.94
N ASP A 548 29.76 10.26 9.64
CA ASP A 548 29.11 9.90 8.36
C ASP A 548 29.78 10.63 7.17
N LEU A 549 30.20 11.89 7.34
CA LEU A 549 31.02 12.61 6.36
C LEU A 549 32.42 11.98 6.20
N LEU A 550 33.02 11.48 7.27
CA LEU A 550 34.30 10.78 7.26
C LEU A 550 34.20 9.39 6.63
N GLU A 551 33.13 8.62 6.85
CA GLU A 551 32.87 7.38 6.11
C GLU A 551 32.63 7.64 4.61
N ASP A 552 31.87 8.70 4.25
CA ASP A 552 31.69 9.12 2.86
C ASP A 552 33.03 9.54 2.21
N LEU A 553 33.92 10.21 2.95
CA LEU A 553 35.27 10.64 2.50
C LEU A 553 36.30 9.49 2.46
N LEU A 554 36.15 8.48 3.32
CA LEU A 554 37.01 7.29 3.35
C LEU A 554 36.63 6.30 2.24
N GLU A 555 35.35 6.19 1.88
CA GLU A 555 34.91 5.41 0.70
C GLU A 555 35.27 6.11 -0.63
N ASP A 556 35.39 7.43 -0.66
CA ASP A 556 35.86 8.20 -1.84
C ASP A 556 37.37 8.04 -2.11
N ASN A 557 38.15 7.51 -1.15
CA ASN A 557 39.61 7.29 -1.29
C ASN A 557 40.00 5.83 -1.60
N ILE A 558 39.03 4.93 -1.79
CA ILE A 558 39.29 3.57 -2.29
C ILE A 558 39.02 3.57 -3.80
N TYR A 559 39.96 4.16 -4.55
CA TYR A 559 40.06 4.06 -6.01
C TYR A 559 41.08 3.00 -6.42
#